data_AF-A0A318TK70-F1
#
_entry.id   AF-A0A318TK70-F1
#
_cell.length_a   1.000
_cell.length_b   1.000
_cell.length_c   1.000
_cell.angle_alpha   90.00
_cell.angle_beta   90.00
_cell.angle_gamma   90.00
#
_symmetry.space_group_name_H-M   'P 1'
#
loop_
_entity.id
_entity.type
_entity.pdbx_description
1 polymer ?
#
loop_
_entity_poly.entity_id
_entity_poly.type
_entity_poly.pdbx_seq_one_letter_code
_entity_poly.pdbx_strand_id
1 'polypeptide(L)' 'MALVTPTAPPNPDSHLDDNVRLIDEIRDFWRQFFVAAFNPYQPERHYMRGPGPAWRAKHDNETETPE' A
#
# COMPACT_ATOMS: atom_id res chain seq x y z
N MET A 1 -0.90 -37.17 46.93
CA MET A 1 -1.96 -36.14 47.07
C MET A 1 -1.73 -35.13 45.97
N ALA A 2 -2.57 -35.10 44.94
CA ALA A 2 -2.43 -34.16 43.82
C ALA A 2 -3.18 -32.88 44.17
N LEU A 3 -2.47 -31.75 44.20
CA LEU A 3 -3.06 -30.43 44.44
C LEU A 3 -3.51 -29.86 43.09
N VAL A 4 -4.81 -29.61 42.95
CA VAL A 4 -5.37 -28.92 41.79
C VAL A 4 -5.34 -27.43 42.10
N THR A 5 -4.53 -26.68 41.36
CA THR A 5 -4.53 -25.22 41.45
C THR A 5 -5.78 -24.68 40.74
N PRO A 6 -6.62 -23.88 41.39
CA PRO A 6 -7.71 -23.17 40.71
C PRO A 6 -7.12 -22.02 39.88
N THR A 7 -7.32 -22.06 38.56
CA THR A 7 -7.07 -20.89 37.69
C THR A 7 -8.13 -19.83 38.00
N ALA A 8 -7.69 -18.65 38.43
CA ALA A 8 -8.59 -17.51 38.66
C ALA A 8 -9.33 -17.14 37.35
N PRO A 9 -10.63 -16.78 37.43
CA PRO A 9 -11.38 -16.38 36.25
C PRO A 9 -10.76 -15.12 35.62
N PRO A 10 -10.76 -15.00 34.28
CA PRO A 10 -10.27 -13.80 33.60
C PRO A 10 -11.08 -12.58 34.05
N ASN A 11 -10.40 -11.44 34.22
CA ASN A 11 -11.01 -10.17 34.56
C ASN A 11 -11.98 -9.75 33.43
N PRO A 12 -13.27 -9.47 33.69
CA PRO A 12 -14.23 -9.09 32.64
C PRO A 12 -13.82 -7.85 31.84
N ASP A 13 -12.99 -6.97 32.40
CA ASP A 13 -12.55 -5.73 31.74
C ASP A 13 -11.57 -5.96 30.58
N SER A 14 -10.91 -7.13 30.51
CA SER A 14 -9.91 -7.41 29.46
C SER A 14 -10.52 -7.43 28.06
N HIS A 15 -11.81 -7.78 27.95
CA HIS A 15 -12.50 -7.79 26.66
C HIS A 15 -12.66 -6.38 26.07
N LEU A 16 -12.81 -5.34 26.88
CA LEU A 16 -12.93 -3.97 26.35
C LEU A 16 -11.59 -3.48 25.79
N ASP A 17 -10.50 -3.75 26.50
CA ASP A 17 -9.14 -3.41 26.06
C ASP A 17 -8.77 -4.13 24.75
N ASP A 18 -9.13 -5.40 24.61
CA ASP A 18 -8.89 -6.17 23.38
C ASP A 18 -9.66 -5.60 22.18
N ASN A 19 -10.91 -5.17 22.39
CA ASN A 19 -11.71 -4.54 21.34
C ASN A 19 -11.14 -3.18 20.90
N VAL A 20 -10.65 -2.37 21.86
CA VAL A 20 -10.03 -1.07 21.54
C VAL A 20 -8.77 -1.27 20.71
N ARG A 21 -7.92 -2.23 21.08
CA ARG A 21 -6.70 -2.56 20.33
C ARG A 21 -7.00 -3.06 18.91
N LEU A 22 -8.01 -3.92 18.76
CA LEU A 22 -8.44 -4.41 17.45
C LEU A 22 -8.92 -3.26 16.54
N ILE A 23 -9.70 -2.32 17.08
CA ILE A 23 -10.19 -1.17 16.32
C ILE A 23 -9.04 -0.26 15.87
N ASP A 24 -8.05 -0.05 16.75
CA ASP A 24 -6.86 0.73 16.40
C ASP A 24 -6.04 0.08 15.28
N GLU A 25 -5.84 -1.24 15.33
CA GLU A 25 -5.15 -2.00 14.27
C GLU A 25 -5.89 -1.92 12.93
N ILE A 26 -7.22 -2.08 12.96
CA ILE A 26 -8.05 -1.95 11.76
C ILE A 26 -7.94 -0.53 11.19
N ARG A 27 -7.98 0.50 12.05
CA ARG A 27 -7.87 1.90 11.63
C ARG A 27 -6.53 2.19 10.95
N ASP A 28 -5.43 1.71 11.54
CA ASP A 28 -4.08 1.90 11.00
C ASP A 28 -3.90 1.18 9.66
N PHE A 29 -4.45 -0.02 9.54
CA PHE A 29 -4.49 -0.75 8.26
C PHE A 29 -5.22 0.06 7.17
N TRP A 30 -6.43 0.54 7.46
CA TRP A 30 -7.20 1.33 6.49
C TRP A 30 -6.49 2.62 6.12
N ARG A 31 -5.90 3.33 7.07
CA ARG A 31 -5.11 4.54 6.81
C ARG A 31 -3.97 4.28 5.81
N GLN A 32 -3.22 3.21 6.02
CA GLN A 32 -2.13 2.84 5.12
C GLN A 32 -2.64 2.39 3.74
N PHE A 33 -3.75 1.64 3.72
CA PHE A 33 -4.39 1.18 2.50
C PHE A 33 -4.84 2.35 1.61
N PHE A 34 -5.53 3.36 2.16
CA PHE A 34 -5.98 4.51 1.38
C PHE A 34 -4.82 5.30 0.77
N VAL A 35 -3.73 5.49 1.52
CA VAL A 35 -2.52 6.16 1.00
C VAL A 35 -1.89 5.38 -0.14
N ALA A 36 -1.84 4.05 -0.04
CA ALA A 36 -1.26 3.20 -1.08
C ALA A 36 -2.19 3.09 -2.31
N ALA A 37 -3.49 2.88 -2.10
CA ALA A 37 -4.48 2.66 -3.14
C ALA A 37 -4.78 3.93 -3.94
N PHE A 38 -4.83 5.08 -3.27
CA PHE A 38 -5.10 6.37 -3.89
C PHE A 38 -3.86 7.25 -3.98
N ASN A 39 -2.67 6.64 -4.01
CA ASN A 39 -1.45 7.38 -4.33
C ASN A 39 -1.63 7.99 -5.73
N PRO A 40 -1.59 9.32 -5.87
CA PRO A 40 -1.74 9.95 -7.18
C PRO A 40 -0.74 9.33 -8.13
N TYR A 41 -1.22 8.69 -9.19
CA TYR A 41 -0.37 8.28 -10.29
C TYR A 41 0.35 9.55 -10.73
N GLN A 42 1.68 9.57 -10.61
CA GLN A 42 2.53 10.70 -11.02
C GLN A 42 3.02 10.44 -12.44
N PRO A 43 2.23 10.79 -13.47
CA PRO A 43 2.62 10.62 -14.85
C PRO A 43 3.92 11.37 -15.15
N GLU A 44 4.21 12.51 -14.50
CA GLU A 44 5.47 13.24 -14.74
C GLU A 44 6.72 12.40 -14.48
N ARG A 45 6.65 11.40 -13.60
CA ARG A 45 7.78 10.50 -13.33
C ARG A 45 7.96 9.44 -14.42
N HIS A 46 6.90 9.17 -15.20
CA HIS A 46 6.89 8.20 -16.29
C HIS A 46 7.14 8.84 -17.66
N TYR A 47 6.70 10.08 -17.88
CA TYR A 47 6.74 10.76 -19.18
C TYR A 47 8.00 11.60 -19.44
N MET A 48 8.90 11.76 -18.46
CA MET A 48 10.16 12.47 -18.67
C MET A 48 11.23 11.67 -19.44
N ARG A 49 10.93 10.45 -19.91
CA ARG A 49 11.90 9.64 -20.69
C ARG A 49 11.96 9.97 -22.18
N GLY A 50 11.09 10.85 -22.67
CA GLY A 50 11.01 11.19 -24.09
C GLY A 50 10.63 9.97 -24.96
N PRO A 51 10.53 10.16 -26.27
CA PRO A 51 10.27 9.05 -27.19
C PRO A 51 11.40 8.01 -27.11
N GLY A 52 11.03 6.77 -26.79
CA GLY A 52 11.97 5.66 -26.71
C GLY A 52 12.61 5.31 -28.06
N PRO A 53 13.65 4.45 -28.10
CA PRO A 53 14.32 4.05 -29.34
C PRO A 53 13.39 3.50 -30.42
N ALA A 54 12.32 2.81 -30.00
CA ALA A 54 11.29 2.28 -30.91
C ALA A 54 10.44 3.36 -31.61
N TRP A 55 10.36 4.55 -31.03
CA TRP A 55 9.70 5.70 -31.66
C TRP A 55 10.63 6.35 -32.69
N ARG A 56 11.92 6.52 -32.36
CA ARG A 56 12.93 7.05 -33.30
C ARG A 56 13.06 6.19 -34.56
N ALA A 57 13.14 4.87 -34.42
CA ALA A 57 13.21 3.94 -35.56
C ALA A 57 12.04 4.07 -36.56
N LYS A 58 10.89 4.62 -36.16
CA LYS A 58 9.73 4.84 -37.05
C LYS A 58 9.78 6.19 -37.77
N HIS A 59 10.32 7.23 -37.13
CA HIS A 59 10.31 8.60 -37.63
C HIS A 59 11.65 9.09 -38.19
N ASP A 60 12.76 8.39 -37.93
CA ASP A 60 14.07 8.73 -38.49
C ASP A 60 14.04 8.69 -40.04
N ASN A 61 13.20 7.84 -40.64
CA ASN A 61 13.00 7.74 -42.10
C ASN A 61 12.09 8.84 -42.69
N GLU A 62 11.44 9.66 -41.84
CA GLU A 62 10.48 10.69 -42.28
C GLU A 62 11.14 12.06 -42.43
N THR A 63 12.42 12.20 -42.01
CA THR A 63 13.19 13.45 -42.07
C THR A 63 14.08 13.63 -43.30
N GLU A 64 14.05 12.71 -44.28
CA GLU A 64 14.60 12.95 -45.62
C GLU A 64 13.64 13.81 -46.44
N THR A 65 13.45 15.08 -46.05
CA THR A 65 12.94 16.11 -46.97
C THR A 65 14.14 16.68 -47.72
N PRO A 66 14.24 16.51 -49.05
CA PRO A 66 15.36 17.03 -49.84
C PRO A 66 15.13 18.51 -50.16
N GLU A 67 16.11 19.35 -49.84
CA GLU A 67 16.36 20.65 -50.49
C GLU A 67 17.85 20.74 -50.83
#